data_AF-A0A517NAA8-F1
#
_entry.id   AF-A0A517NAA8-F1
#
_cell.length_a   1.000
_cell.length_b   1.000
_cell.length_c   1.000
_cell.angle_alpha   90.00
_cell.angle_beta   90.00
_cell.angle_gamma   90.00
#
_symmetry.space_group_name_H-M   'P 1'
#
loop_
_entity.id
_entity.type
_entity.pdbx_description
1 polymer ?
#
loop_
_entity_poly.entity_id
_entity_poly.type
_entity_poly.pdbx_seq_one_letter_code
_entity_poly.pdbx_strand_id
1 'polypeptide(L)'
;MKWNARDWFGVWGGSTSWMIILACFLFWFHQPLLAALVAGCCICSNSVALVLWARRAKLSLYRANLLMLGVLAITVPLAWYSTMIFASTAALEAMNWPTSKIINIVPLFAAPLMALVLHFRLRPRLTDESDSQIPNTGGQRLR
;
A
#
# COMPACT_ATOMS: atom_id res chain seq x y z
N MET A 1 10.01 13.92 7.56
CA MET A 1 8.53 13.69 7.59
C MET A 1 8.13 13.26 8.98
N LYS A 2 7.04 13.81 9.54
CA LYS A 2 6.52 13.44 10.86
C LYS A 2 5.34 12.49 10.73
N TRP A 3 5.17 11.56 11.68
CA TRP A 3 3.99 10.69 11.75
C TRP A 3 2.74 11.53 12.03
N ASN A 4 1.75 11.47 11.15
CA ASN A 4 0.43 12.10 11.34
C ASN A 4 -0.66 11.02 11.20
N ALA A 5 -1.53 10.90 12.21
CA ALA A 5 -2.58 9.89 12.23
C ALA A 5 -3.59 10.11 11.09
N ARG A 6 -3.97 11.38 10.87
CA ARG A 6 -4.94 11.74 9.83
C ARG A 6 -4.44 11.33 8.45
N ASP A 7 -3.18 11.63 8.14
CA ASP A 7 -2.60 11.32 6.83
C ASP A 7 -2.36 9.82 6.67
N TRP A 8 -1.88 9.14 7.73
CA TRP A 8 -1.64 7.70 7.71
C TRP A 8 -2.93 6.92 7.45
N PHE A 9 -3.95 7.11 8.27
CA PHE A 9 -5.21 6.38 8.13
C PHE A 9 -6.01 6.84 6.92
N GLY A 10 -5.94 8.12 6.54
CA GLY A 10 -6.59 8.64 5.34
C GLY A 10 -6.07 7.96 4.07
N VAL A 11 -4.74 7.86 3.93
CA VAL A 11 -4.12 7.21 2.76
C VAL A 11 -4.43 5.71 2.73
N TRP A 12 -4.17 5.00 3.83
CA TRP A 12 -4.32 3.54 3.82
C TRP A 12 -5.77 3.09 3.85
N GLY A 13 -6.62 3.77 4.61
CA GLY A 13 -8.07 3.55 4.62
C GLY A 13 -8.65 3.77 3.23
N GLY A 14 -8.40 4.95 2.64
CA GLY A 14 -8.87 5.25 1.28
C GLY A 14 -8.39 4.24 0.23
N SER A 15 -7.13 3.81 0.32
CA SER A 15 -6.55 2.84 -0.63
C SER A 15 -7.15 1.44 -0.57
N THR A 16 -7.80 1.08 0.55
CA THR A 16 -8.39 -0.26 0.76
C THR A 16 -9.92 -0.26 0.76
N SER A 17 -10.57 0.91 0.84
CA SER A 17 -12.03 1.05 0.82
C SER A 17 -12.69 0.40 -0.39
N TRP A 18 -12.07 0.47 -1.56
CA TRP A 18 -12.63 -0.15 -2.79
C TRP A 18 -12.74 -1.68 -2.66
N MET A 19 -11.86 -2.34 -1.89
CA MET A 19 -11.93 -3.78 -1.66
C MET A 19 -13.17 -4.16 -0.85
N ILE A 20 -13.60 -3.31 0.09
CA ILE A 20 -14.82 -3.54 0.87
C ILE A 20 -16.03 -3.45 -0.04
N ILE A 21 -16.10 -2.39 -0.86
CA ILE A 21 -17.18 -2.22 -1.85
C ILE A 21 -17.24 -3.43 -2.78
N LEU A 22 -16.09 -3.84 -3.31
CA LEU A 22 -15.97 -5.00 -4.17
C LEU A 22 -16.46 -6.29 -3.50
N ALA A 23 -16.06 -6.54 -2.26
CA ALA A 23 -16.52 -7.70 -1.49
C ALA A 23 -18.05 -7.70 -1.29
N CYS A 24 -18.65 -6.54 -1.05
CA CYS A 24 -20.11 -6.40 -0.95
C CYS A 24 -20.82 -6.76 -2.26
N PHE A 25 -20.32 -6.29 -3.41
CA PHE A 25 -20.84 -6.66 -4.73
C PHE A 25 -20.74 -8.17 -4.95
N LEU A 26 -19.57 -8.76 -4.72
CA LEU A 26 -19.36 -10.20 -4.90
C LEU A 26 -20.28 -11.04 -4.01
N PHE A 27 -20.52 -10.59 -2.78
CA PHE A 27 -21.46 -11.24 -1.88
C PHE A 27 -22.91 -11.17 -2.41
N TRP A 28 -23.32 -10.01 -2.92
CA TRP A 28 -24.63 -9.81 -3.54
C TRP A 28 -24.88 -10.72 -4.74
N PHE A 29 -23.84 -10.98 -5.54
CA PHE A 29 -23.89 -11.89 -6.69
C PHE A 29 -23.67 -13.38 -6.32
N HIS A 30 -23.89 -13.75 -5.06
CA HIS A 30 -23.75 -15.13 -4.56
C HIS A 30 -22.35 -15.74 -4.74
N GLN A 31 -21.29 -14.93 -4.63
CA GLN A 31 -19.89 -15.38 -4.71
C GLN A 31 -19.16 -15.19 -3.36
N PRO A 32 -19.60 -15.85 -2.27
CA PRO A 32 -19.14 -15.57 -0.91
C PRO A 32 -17.66 -15.92 -0.69
N LEU A 33 -17.14 -16.96 -1.34
CA LEU A 33 -15.73 -17.33 -1.22
C LEU A 33 -14.79 -16.26 -1.82
N LEU A 34 -15.17 -15.74 -2.98
CA LEU A 34 -14.42 -14.68 -3.65
C LEU A 34 -14.53 -13.36 -2.87
N ALA A 35 -15.73 -13.04 -2.37
CA ALA A 35 -15.94 -11.92 -1.46
C ALA A 35 -15.07 -12.02 -0.20
N ALA A 36 -14.99 -13.20 0.42
CA ALA A 36 -14.17 -13.46 1.60
C ALA A 36 -12.67 -13.28 1.31
N LEU A 37 -12.20 -13.71 0.14
CA LEU A 37 -10.81 -13.48 -0.29
C LEU A 37 -10.50 -11.99 -0.42
N VAL A 38 -11.36 -11.23 -1.10
CA VAL A 38 -11.19 -9.77 -1.26
C VAL A 38 -11.25 -9.05 0.09
N ALA A 39 -12.20 -9.42 0.96
CA ALA A 39 -12.29 -8.90 2.31
C ALA A 39 -11.05 -9.25 3.14
N GLY A 40 -10.52 -10.47 2.99
CA GLY A 40 -9.27 -10.91 3.62
C GLY A 40 -8.07 -10.06 3.21
N CYS A 41 -7.95 -9.72 1.92
CA CYS A 41 -6.93 -8.79 1.41
C CYS A 41 -7.02 -7.40 2.09
N CYS A 42 -8.25 -6.89 2.25
CA CYS A 42 -8.51 -5.62 2.91
C CYS A 42 -8.12 -5.67 4.39
N ILE A 43 -8.56 -6.69 5.12
CA ILE A 43 -8.26 -6.89 6.55
C ILE A 43 -6.77 -7.06 6.76
N CYS A 44 -6.08 -7.83 5.92
CA CYS A 44 -4.64 -8.01 5.98
C CYS A 44 -3.91 -6.67 5.84
N SER A 45 -4.27 -5.88 4.83
CA SER A 45 -3.64 -4.59 4.56
C SER A 45 -3.85 -3.59 5.71
N ASN A 46 -5.08 -3.51 6.25
CA ASN A 46 -5.40 -2.66 7.39
C ASN A 46 -4.73 -3.13 8.69
N SER A 47 -4.62 -4.44 8.90
CA SER A 47 -3.93 -5.00 10.08
C SER A 47 -2.45 -4.62 10.07
N VAL A 48 -1.78 -4.70 8.92
CA VAL A 48 -0.38 -4.25 8.80
C VAL A 48 -0.27 -2.75 9.04
N ALA A 49 -1.18 -1.94 8.49
CA ALA A 49 -1.20 -0.49 8.71
C ALA A 49 -1.32 -0.14 10.21
N LEU A 50 -2.16 -0.86 10.95
CA LEU A 50 -2.34 -0.72 12.39
C LEU A 50 -1.09 -1.15 13.17
N VAL A 51 -0.49 -2.29 12.82
CA VAL A 51 0.74 -2.79 13.46
C VAL A 51 1.90 -1.80 13.26
N LEU A 52 2.06 -1.26 12.05
CA LEU A 52 3.09 -0.27 11.76
C LEU A 52 2.84 1.03 12.52
N TRP A 53 1.59 1.47 12.61
CA TRP A 53 1.20 2.63 13.42
C TRP A 53 1.48 2.44 14.92
N ALA A 54 1.20 1.25 15.46
CA ALA A 54 1.51 0.90 16.85
C ALA A 54 3.03 0.91 17.11
N ARG A 55 3.82 0.53 16.10
CA ARG A 55 5.30 0.51 16.15
C ARG A 55 5.97 1.80 15.69
N ARG A 56 5.20 2.89 15.47
CA ARG A 56 5.69 4.16 14.91
C ARG A 56 6.88 4.79 15.66
N ALA A 57 6.98 4.56 16.97
CA ALA A 57 8.10 5.06 17.78
C ALA A 57 9.45 4.41 17.45
N LYS A 58 9.44 3.21 16.87
CA LYS A 58 10.64 2.40 16.54
C LYS A 58 10.92 2.31 15.04
N LEU A 59 10.02 2.83 14.20
CA LEU A 59 10.08 2.71 12.76
C LEU A 59 10.17 4.08 12.09
N SER A 60 11.07 4.20 11.13
CA SER A 60 11.06 5.36 10.25
C SER A 60 9.84 5.30 9.33
N LEU A 61 9.23 6.46 9.08
CA LEU A 61 8.05 6.57 8.22
C LEU A 61 8.33 6.00 6.82
N TYR A 62 9.54 6.20 6.31
CA TYR A 62 9.98 5.66 5.01
C TYR A 62 9.93 4.12 4.98
N ARG A 63 10.48 3.44 5.98
CA ARG A 63 10.44 1.97 6.06
C ARG A 63 9.01 1.47 6.18
N ALA A 64 8.18 2.14 6.97
CA ALA A 64 6.76 1.80 7.13
C ALA A 64 5.99 1.93 5.80
N ASN A 65 6.23 3.01 5.04
CA ASN A 65 5.62 3.20 3.72
C ASN A 65 6.06 2.13 2.70
N LEU A 66 7.35 1.78 2.67
CA LEU A 66 7.83 0.71 1.79
C LEU A 66 7.20 -0.65 2.13
N LEU A 67 7.08 -0.98 3.42
CA LEU A 67 6.43 -2.22 3.85
C LEU A 67 4.94 -2.23 3.45
N MET A 68 4.23 -1.11 3.64
CA MET A 68 2.82 -0.99 3.21
C MET A 68 2.67 -1.13 1.70
N LEU A 69 3.53 -0.49 0.92
CA LEU A 69 3.53 -0.63 -0.54
C LEU A 69 3.83 -2.07 -0.97
N GLY A 70 4.71 -2.79 -0.26
CA GLY A 70 4.96 -4.20 -0.47
C GLY A 70 3.73 -5.07 -0.22
N VAL A 71 2.99 -4.81 0.86
CA VAL A 71 1.73 -5.52 1.16
C VAL A 71 0.68 -5.23 0.08
N LEU A 72 0.51 -3.97 -0.31
CA LEU A 72 -0.44 -3.59 -1.37
C LEU A 72 -0.05 -4.18 -2.74
N ALA A 73 1.24 -4.29 -3.04
CA ALA A 73 1.72 -4.94 -4.26
C ALA A 73 1.32 -6.42 -4.37
N ILE A 74 0.90 -7.04 -3.26
CA ILE A 74 0.41 -8.42 -3.24
C ILE A 74 -1.13 -8.42 -3.15
N THR A 75 -1.69 -7.69 -2.17
CA THR A 75 -3.13 -7.75 -1.88
C THR A 75 -3.98 -7.13 -2.98
N VAL A 76 -3.51 -6.05 -3.63
CA VAL A 76 -4.23 -5.39 -4.72
C VAL A 76 -4.32 -6.30 -5.96
N PRO A 77 -3.21 -6.84 -6.51
CA PRO A 77 -3.30 -7.79 -7.61
C PRO A 77 -4.09 -9.04 -7.24
N LEU A 78 -3.91 -9.57 -6.03
CA LEU A 78 -4.64 -10.77 -5.61
C LEU A 78 -6.15 -10.54 -5.63
N ALA A 79 -6.64 -9.44 -5.06
CA ALA A 79 -8.06 -9.10 -5.07
C ALA A 79 -8.58 -8.79 -6.49
N TRP A 80 -7.81 -8.05 -7.28
CA TRP A 80 -8.20 -7.64 -8.63
C TRP A 80 -8.28 -8.82 -9.60
N TYR A 81 -7.22 -9.63 -9.70
CA TYR A 81 -7.15 -10.72 -10.67
C TYR A 81 -8.00 -11.92 -10.26
N SER A 82 -8.13 -12.22 -8.96
CA SER A 82 -9.09 -13.24 -8.53
C SER A 82 -10.52 -12.85 -8.93
N THR A 83 -10.89 -11.59 -8.76
CA THR A 83 -12.17 -11.07 -9.24
C THR A 83 -12.30 -11.21 -10.75
N MET A 84 -11.31 -10.74 -11.50
CA MET A 84 -11.32 -10.82 -12.96
C MET A 84 -11.47 -12.25 -13.50
N ILE A 85 -10.84 -13.24 -12.85
CA ILE A 85 -10.80 -14.63 -13.30
C ILE A 85 -12.01 -15.43 -12.84
N PHE A 86 -12.47 -15.23 -11.60
CA PHE A 86 -13.46 -16.10 -10.95
C PHE A 86 -14.83 -15.46 -10.77
N ALA A 87 -14.98 -14.14 -10.97
CA ALA A 87 -16.28 -13.51 -10.87
C ALA A 87 -17.19 -13.87 -12.06
N SER A 88 -18.49 -13.87 -11.82
CA SER A 88 -19.47 -14.13 -12.88
C SER A 88 -19.54 -12.94 -13.84
N THR A 89 -19.96 -13.18 -15.08
CA THR A 89 -20.15 -12.11 -16.06
C THR A 89 -21.13 -11.06 -15.57
N ALA A 90 -22.24 -11.46 -14.95
CA ALA A 90 -23.22 -10.56 -14.37
C ALA A 90 -22.63 -9.66 -13.27
N ALA A 91 -21.76 -10.21 -12.40
CA ALA A 91 -21.08 -9.41 -11.38
C ALA A 91 -20.09 -8.41 -12.00
N LEU A 92 -19.29 -8.87 -12.99
CA LEU A 92 -18.32 -8.01 -13.68
C LEU A 92 -19.01 -6.87 -14.44
N GLU A 93 -20.13 -7.14 -15.12
CA GLU A 93 -20.93 -6.15 -15.82
C GLU A 93 -21.55 -5.13 -14.85
N ALA A 94 -22.10 -5.59 -13.72
CA ALA A 94 -22.67 -4.72 -12.70
C ALA A 94 -21.63 -3.77 -12.06
N MET A 95 -20.37 -4.21 -12.00
CA MET A 95 -19.25 -3.40 -11.50
C MET A 95 -18.59 -2.54 -12.59
N ASN A 96 -19.06 -2.62 -13.84
CA ASN A 96 -18.40 -2.03 -15.00
C ASN A 96 -16.90 -2.41 -15.06
N TRP A 97 -16.61 -3.69 -14.82
CA TRP A 97 -15.25 -4.17 -14.74
C TRP A 97 -14.52 -4.00 -16.08
N PRO A 98 -13.27 -3.52 -16.09
CA PRO A 98 -12.58 -3.22 -17.34
C PRO A 98 -12.34 -4.47 -18.18
N THR A 99 -12.75 -4.40 -19.44
CA THR A 99 -12.55 -5.45 -20.44
C THR A 99 -11.20 -5.33 -21.16
N SER A 100 -10.60 -4.14 -21.13
CA SER A 100 -9.29 -3.89 -21.74
C SER A 100 -8.17 -4.62 -21.01
N LYS A 101 -7.37 -5.39 -21.75
CA LYS A 101 -6.18 -6.08 -21.22
C LYS A 101 -5.16 -5.12 -20.64
N ILE A 102 -4.98 -3.94 -21.25
CA ILE A 102 -4.01 -2.93 -20.80
C ILE A 102 -4.41 -2.38 -19.43
N ILE A 103 -5.69 -2.11 -19.21
CA ILE A 103 -6.18 -1.57 -17.93
C ILE A 103 -6.00 -2.60 -16.81
N ASN A 104 -6.27 -3.88 -17.08
CA ASN A 104 -6.13 -4.95 -16.10
C ASN A 104 -4.68 -5.18 -15.66
N ILE A 105 -3.68 -4.74 -16.44
CA ILE A 105 -2.27 -4.85 -16.09
C ILE A 105 -1.83 -3.78 -15.07
N VAL A 106 -2.50 -2.62 -15.04
CA VAL A 106 -2.12 -1.47 -14.20
C VAL A 106 -2.00 -1.80 -12.70
N PRO A 107 -2.96 -2.53 -12.08
CA PRO A 107 -2.88 -2.88 -10.66
C PRO A 107 -1.61 -3.65 -10.26
N LEU A 108 -1.00 -4.40 -11.18
CA LEU A 108 0.23 -5.14 -10.94
C LEU A 108 1.44 -4.22 -10.72
N PHE A 109 1.46 -3.07 -11.42
CA PHE A 109 2.61 -2.18 -11.46
C PHE A 109 2.45 -0.93 -10.59
N ALA A 110 1.24 -0.57 -10.20
CA ALA A 110 0.98 0.67 -9.45
C ALA A 110 1.78 0.76 -8.13
N ALA A 111 1.71 -0.27 -7.29
CA ALA A 111 2.43 -0.28 -6.01
C ALA A 111 3.96 -0.39 -6.16
N PRO A 112 4.52 -1.27 -7.01
CA PRO A 112 5.96 -1.29 -7.30
C PRO A 112 6.49 0.04 -7.84
N LEU A 113 5.77 0.67 -8.77
CA LEU A 113 6.17 1.95 -9.33
C LEU A 113 6.18 3.04 -8.25
N MET A 114 5.17 3.07 -7.37
CA MET A 114 5.15 4.01 -6.25
C MET A 114 6.30 3.76 -5.27
N ALA A 115 6.66 2.49 -5.02
CA ALA A 115 7.81 2.14 -4.19
C ALA A 115 9.13 2.62 -4.81
N LEU A 116 9.28 2.50 -6.13
CA LEU A 116 10.44 3.03 -6.86
C LEU A 116 10.51 4.55 -6.77
N VAL A 117 9.39 5.24 -7.01
CA VAL A 117 9.31 6.71 -6.89
C VAL A 117 9.70 7.14 -5.48
N LEU A 118 9.16 6.48 -4.46
CA LEU A 118 9.50 6.75 -3.06
C LEU A 118 11.00 6.53 -2.79
N HIS A 119 11.57 5.44 -3.32
CA HIS A 119 12.98 5.12 -3.18
C HIS A 119 13.87 6.20 -3.82
N PHE A 120 13.64 6.54 -5.08
CA PHE A 120 14.47 7.51 -5.79
C PHE A 120 14.29 8.95 -5.29
N ARG A 121 13.08 9.33 -4.85
CA ARG A 121 12.81 10.71 -4.40
C ARG A 121 13.19 10.98 -2.94
N LEU A 122 13.10 9.98 -2.06
CA LEU A 122 13.31 10.18 -0.62
C LEU A 122 14.62 9.61 -0.09
N ARG A 123 15.26 8.66 -0.78
CA ARG A 123 16.57 8.13 -0.35
C ARG A 123 17.67 9.19 -0.28
N PRO A 124 17.85 10.09 -1.27
CA PRO A 124 18.92 11.10 -1.22
C PRO A 124 18.78 12.07 -0.03
N ARG A 125 17.54 12.43 0.31
CA ARG A 125 17.26 13.43 1.37
C ARG A 125 17.53 12.92 2.79
N LEU A 126 17.54 11.60 2.99
CA LEU A 126 17.77 11.00 4.32
C LEU A 126 19.25 10.72 4.59
N THR A 127 20.06 10.53 3.55
CA THR A 127 21.53 10.41 3.68
C THR A 127 22.18 11.75 4.01
N ASP A 128 21.71 12.86 3.41
CA ASP A 128 22.27 14.19 3.69
C ASP A 128 22.02 14.66 5.14
N GLU A 129 20.84 14.36 5.73
CA GLU A 129 20.57 14.68 7.14
C GLU A 129 21.42 13.83 8.11
N SER A 130 21.72 12.58 7.76
CA SER A 130 22.60 11.69 8.54
C SER A 130 24.05 12.20 8.58
N ASP A 131 24.59 12.63 7.43
CA ASP A 131 25.96 13.11 7.33
C ASP A 131 26.14 14.49 7.99
N SER A 132 25.08 15.31 8.04
CA SER A 132 25.10 16.60 8.73
C SER A 132 25.08 16.51 10.27
N GLN A 133 24.76 15.34 10.84
CA GLN A 133 24.74 15.10 12.28
C GLN A 133 26.02 14.48 12.84
N ILE A 134 27.04 14.21 12.01
CA ILE A 134 28.37 13.86 12.51
C ILE A 134 29.02 15.17 13.00
N PRO A 135 29.18 15.40 14.31
CA PRO A 135 29.88 16.58 14.78
C PRO A 135 31.31 16.50 14.26
N ASN A 136 31.75 17.57 13.61
CA ASN A 136 33.11 17.74 13.16
C ASN A 136 34.03 17.87 14.39
N THR A 137 34.40 16.74 15.02
CA THR A 137 35.35 16.68 16.15
C THR A 137 36.81 16.71 15.67
N GLY A 138 37.06 17.11 14.43
CA GLY A 138 38.38 17.18 13.81
C GLY A 138 38.89 18.61 13.68
N GLY A 139 39.12 19.31 14.79
CA GLY A 139 39.82 20.58 14.72
C GLY A 139 39.72 21.43 15.97
N GLN A 140 40.50 21.10 17.00
CA GLN A 140 41.25 22.08 17.81
C GLN A 140 41.96 21.40 18.97
N ARG A 141 43.29 21.29 18.87
CA ARG A 141 44.32 21.39 19.91
C ARG A 141 45.65 21.08 19.22
N LEU A 142 46.74 21.84 19.28
CA LEU A 142 47.14 23.13 19.85
C LEU A 142 48.43 23.47 19.08
N ARG A 143 48.76 24.76 19.01
CA ARG A 143 50.09 25.24 18.60
C ARG A 143 51.18 24.71 19.52
#